data_AF-A0A3D1V9S7-F1
#
_entry.id   AF-A0A3D1V9S7-F1
#
_cell.length_a   1.000
_cell.length_b   1.000
_cell.length_c   1.000
_cell.angle_alpha   90.00
_cell.angle_beta   90.00
_cell.angle_gamma   90.00
#
_symmetry.space_group_name_H-M   'P 1'
#
loop_
_entity.id
_entity.type
_entity.pdbx_description
1 polymer ?
#
loop_
_entity_poly.entity_id
_entity_poly.type
_entity_poly.pdbx_seq_one_letter_code
_entity_poly.pdbx_strand_id
1 'polypeptide(L)'
;CVVTLFQPGFNSILSTAGDFRKLVPLVLLEAIRQAGTVVCEPIDALELEIPEDTYGTICGALIQARATIEDTRVDGATCHLTVTIPTVELRGIEQQLPGLTRGEGGWSS
;
A
#
# COMPACT_ATOMS: atom_id res chain seq x y z
N CYS A 1 -5.00 14.05 -2.36
CA CYS A 1 -5.12 15.07 -3.43
C CYS A 1 -6.12 16.13 -2.97
N VAL A 2 -5.79 17.41 -3.10
CA VAL A 2 -6.69 18.54 -2.80
C VAL A 2 -6.94 19.26 -4.11
N VAL A 3 -8.21 19.49 -4.46
CA VAL A 3 -8.58 20.24 -5.66
C VAL A 3 -9.25 21.54 -5.23
N THR A 4 -8.73 22.66 -5.70
CA THR A 4 -9.25 24.00 -5.41
C THR A 4 -9.79 24.62 -6.68
N LEU A 5 -11.07 24.98 -6.68
CA LEU A 5 -11.69 25.76 -7.73
C LEU A 5 -11.53 27.25 -7.39
N PHE A 6 -10.93 28.03 -8.29
CA PHE A 6 -10.87 29.49 -8.17
C PHE A 6 -11.44 30.14 -9.43
N GLN A 7 -12.12 31.29 -9.24
CA GLN A 7 -12.68 32.12 -10.31
C GLN A 7 -13.67 31.41 -11.26
N PRO A 8 -14.76 30.82 -10.77
CA PRO A 8 -15.79 30.31 -11.67
C PRO A 8 -16.46 31.46 -12.43
N GLY A 9 -16.37 31.44 -13.76
CA GLY A 9 -17.19 32.31 -14.60
C GLY A 9 -18.65 31.89 -14.50
N PHE A 10 -19.55 32.84 -14.24
CA PHE A 10 -20.98 32.56 -14.17
C PHE A 10 -21.82 33.76 -14.62
N ASN A 11 -23.06 33.47 -15.04
CA ASN A 11 -24.07 34.48 -15.31
C ASN A 11 -25.07 34.49 -14.15
N SER A 12 -25.25 35.65 -13.49
CA SER A 12 -26.08 35.77 -12.29
C SER A 12 -27.57 35.50 -12.52
N ILE A 13 -28.05 35.55 -13.76
CA ILE A 13 -29.46 35.35 -14.14
C ILE A 13 -29.67 33.94 -14.69
N LEU A 14 -28.69 33.43 -15.46
CA LEU A 14 -28.84 32.21 -16.25
C LEU A 14 -28.15 30.99 -15.63
N SER A 15 -27.09 31.17 -14.85
CA SER A 15 -26.37 30.06 -14.24
C SER A 15 -27.10 29.58 -13.00
N THR A 16 -27.37 28.28 -12.96
CA THR A 16 -27.98 27.60 -11.83
C THR A 16 -26.98 26.69 -11.15
N ALA A 17 -27.26 26.27 -9.92
CA ALA A 17 -26.49 25.23 -9.25
C ALA A 17 -26.42 23.91 -10.05
N GLY A 18 -27.40 23.66 -10.93
CA GLY A 18 -27.41 22.49 -11.82
C GLY A 18 -26.33 22.54 -12.88
N ASP A 19 -26.00 23.73 -13.39
CA ASP A 19 -25.00 23.90 -14.44
C ASP A 19 -23.59 23.60 -13.91
N PHE A 20 -23.27 24.06 -12.71
CA PHE A 20 -22.00 23.71 -12.05
C PHE A 20 -21.90 22.23 -11.72
N ARG A 21 -22.98 21.61 -11.21
CA ARG A 21 -22.99 20.16 -10.94
C ARG A 21 -22.73 19.33 -12.20
N LYS A 22 -23.11 19.83 -13.38
CA LYS A 22 -22.81 19.18 -14.68
C LYS A 22 -21.39 19.48 -15.17
N LEU A 23 -20.88 20.69 -14.96
CA LEU A 23 -19.57 21.10 -15.46
C LEU A 23 -18.40 20.61 -14.59
N VAL A 24 -18.55 20.59 -13.27
CA VAL A 24 -17.48 20.22 -12.32
C VAL A 24 -16.87 18.85 -12.63
N PRO A 25 -17.62 17.77 -12.90
CA PRO A 25 -17.03 16.49 -13.27
C PRO A 25 -16.12 16.56 -14.50
N LEU A 26 -16.48 17.35 -15.51
CA LEU A 26 -15.71 17.47 -16.75
C LEU A 26 -14.37 18.18 -16.52
N VAL A 27 -14.40 19.34 -15.86
CA VAL A 27 -13.18 20.12 -15.59
C VAL A 27 -12.28 19.44 -14.56
N LEU A 28 -12.87 18.71 -13.61
CA LEU A 28 -12.13 17.91 -12.64
C LEU A 28 -11.41 16.74 -13.30
N LEU A 29 -12.09 16.00 -14.18
CA LEU A 29 -11.48 14.88 -14.91
C LEU A 29 -10.31 15.34 -15.78
N GLU A 30 -10.45 16.49 -16.44
CA GLU A 30 -9.35 17.06 -17.24
C GLU A 30 -8.18 17.51 -16.35
N ALA A 31 -8.45 18.14 -15.21
CA ALA A 31 -7.41 18.51 -14.24
C ALA A 31 -6.68 17.28 -13.68
N ILE A 32 -7.40 16.20 -13.36
CA ILE A 32 -6.83 14.91 -12.91
C ILE A 32 -5.93 14.32 -14.00
N ARG A 33 -6.39 14.33 -15.25
CA ARG A 33 -5.62 13.83 -16.40
C ARG A 33 -4.32 14.61 -16.59
N GLN A 34 -4.36 15.93 -16.46
CA GLN A 34 -3.18 16.80 -16.57
C GLN A 34 -2.23 16.67 -15.37
N ALA A 35 -2.75 16.36 -14.19
CA ALA A 35 -1.95 16.15 -12.99
C ALA A 35 -1.10 14.86 -13.04
N GLY A 36 -1.30 13.99 -14.03
CA GLY A 36 -0.49 12.77 -14.21
C GLY A 36 -0.72 11.75 -13.10
N THR A 37 -1.98 11.55 -12.69
CA THR A 37 -2.31 10.61 -11.61
C THR A 37 -1.85 9.19 -11.91
N VAL A 38 -1.24 8.55 -10.92
CA VAL A 38 -0.82 7.15 -10.95
C VAL A 38 -1.73 6.32 -10.05
N VAL A 39 -1.88 5.04 -10.38
CA VAL A 39 -2.55 4.07 -9.51
C VAL A 39 -1.56 3.62 -8.45
N CYS A 40 -1.91 3.80 -7.18
CA CYS A 40 -1.14 3.29 -6.05
C CYS A 40 -1.70 1.94 -5.62
N GLU A 41 -0.83 0.98 -5.33
CA GLU A 41 -1.20 -0.24 -4.61
C GLU A 41 -1.11 0.00 -3.08
N PRO A 42 -1.98 -0.61 -2.28
CA PRO A 42 -1.86 -0.58 -0.82
C PRO A 42 -0.66 -1.43 -0.36
N ILE A 43 0.04 -0.94 0.65
CA ILE A 43 1.21 -1.56 1.28
C ILE A 43 0.93 -1.72 2.77
N ASP A 44 1.12 -2.93 3.29
CA ASP A 44 1.02 -3.24 4.72
C ASP A 44 2.40 -3.32 5.35
N ALA A 45 2.50 -2.92 6.62
CA ALA A 45 3.66 -3.16 7.46
C ALA A 45 3.41 -4.40 8.31
N LEU A 46 4.44 -5.23 8.46
CA LEU A 46 4.37 -6.49 9.17
C LEU A 46 5.62 -6.68 10.03
N GLU A 47 5.40 -7.17 11.25
CA GLU A 47 6.46 -7.66 12.12
C GLU A 47 6.44 -9.19 12.11
N LEU A 48 7.59 -9.80 11.82
CA LEU A 48 7.77 -11.24 11.78
C LEU A 48 8.76 -11.68 12.85
N GLU A 49 8.40 -12.73 13.58
CA GLU A 49 9.29 -13.45 14.50
C GLU A 49 9.53 -14.84 13.93
N ILE A 50 10.79 -15.16 13.62
CA ILE A 50 11.16 -16.38 12.90
C ILE A 50 12.42 -17.02 13.53
N PRO A 51 12.60 -18.34 13.46
CA PRO A 51 13.86 -18.97 13.84
C PRO A 51 15.04 -18.48 12.96
N GLU A 52 16.20 -18.24 13.56
CA GLU A 52 17.40 -17.72 12.87
C GLU A 52 17.86 -18.61 11.70
N ASP A 53 17.72 -19.93 11.83
CA ASP A 53 18.06 -20.91 10.80
C ASP A 53 17.15 -20.86 9.57
N THR A 54 15.98 -20.22 9.67
CA THR A 54 15.01 -20.04 8.57
C THR A 54 15.12 -18.69 7.87
N TYR A 55 15.96 -17.78 8.37
CA TYR A 55 16.09 -16.39 7.90
C TYR A 55 16.30 -16.29 6.38
N GLY A 56 17.26 -17.03 5.83
CA GLY A 56 17.59 -16.96 4.41
C GLY A 56 16.43 -17.40 3.50
N THR A 57 15.71 -18.45 3.89
CA THR A 57 14.55 -18.95 3.14
C THR A 57 13.40 -17.93 3.17
N ILE A 58 13.15 -17.30 4.32
CA ILE A 58 12.07 -16.32 4.49
C ILE A 58 12.39 -15.02 3.76
N CYS A 59 13.63 -14.55 3.80
CA CYS A 59 14.08 -13.43 2.98
C CYS A 59 13.86 -13.69 1.49
N GLY A 60 14.16 -14.90 1.01
CA GLY A 60 13.87 -15.30 -0.36
C GLY A 60 12.39 -15.21 -0.71
N ALA A 61 11.51 -15.75 0.14
CA ALA A 61 10.06 -15.70 -0.07
C ALA A 61 9.51 -14.26 -0.06
N LEU A 62 9.97 -13.42 0.88
CA LEU A 62 9.59 -12.01 0.98
C LEU A 62 9.98 -11.22 -0.27
N ILE A 63 11.20 -11.41 -0.78
CA ILE A 63 11.67 -10.75 -2.00
C ILE A 63 10.81 -11.17 -3.21
N GLN A 64 10.46 -12.45 -3.32
CA GLN A 64 9.57 -12.94 -4.39
C GLN A 64 8.17 -12.32 -4.30
N ALA A 65 7.69 -12.05 -3.08
CA ALA A 65 6.42 -11.37 -2.80
C ALA A 65 6.50 -9.83 -2.87
N ARG A 66 7.55 -9.26 -3.47
CA ARG A 66 7.77 -7.80 -3.58
C ARG A 66 7.81 -7.07 -2.23
N ALA A 67 8.10 -7.79 -1.14
CA ALA A 67 8.28 -7.17 0.16
C ALA A 67 9.65 -6.48 0.28
N THR A 68 9.69 -5.41 1.07
CA THR A 68 10.91 -4.69 1.44
C THR A 68 11.18 -4.93 2.91
N ILE A 69 12.40 -5.36 3.24
CA ILE A 69 12.84 -5.53 4.62
C ILE A 69 13.41 -4.20 5.10
N GLU A 70 12.81 -3.62 6.13
CA GLU A 70 13.18 -2.32 6.68
C GLU A 70 14.19 -2.45 7.82
N ASP A 71 13.97 -3.43 8.71
CA ASP A 71 14.87 -3.73 9.82
C ASP A 71 14.95 -5.25 10.07
N THR A 72 16.07 -5.67 10.65
CA THR A 72 16.32 -7.05 11.06
C THR A 72 17.07 -7.03 12.38
N ARG A 73 16.47 -7.64 13.40
CA ARG A 73 17.07 -7.80 14.72
C ARG A 73 17.17 -9.26 15.08
N VAL A 74 18.38 -9.71 15.41
CA VAL A 74 18.62 -11.07 15.92
C VAL A 74 18.61 -11.04 17.45
N ASP A 75 17.82 -11.90 18.06
CA ASP A 75 17.81 -12.15 19.50
C ASP A 75 18.00 -13.66 19.78
N GLY A 76 19.25 -14.05 20.02
CA GLY A 76 19.61 -15.45 20.26
C GLY A 76 19.31 -16.35 19.05
N ALA A 77 18.35 -17.26 19.21
CA ALA A 77 17.91 -18.20 18.17
C ALA A 77 16.72 -17.67 17.34
N THR A 78 16.26 -16.46 17.63
CA THR A 78 15.10 -15.83 16.99
C THR A 78 15.53 -14.58 16.22
N CYS A 79 14.90 -14.36 15.07
CA CYS A 79 15.04 -13.19 14.24
C CYS A 79 13.71 -12.44 14.20
N HIS A 80 13.76 -11.13 14.43
CA HIS A 80 12.65 -10.21 14.26
C HIS A 80 12.87 -9.38 13.00
N LEU A 81 11.88 -9.32 12.12
CA LEU A 81 11.90 -8.56 10.88
C LEU A 81 10.78 -7.54 10.87
N THR A 82 11.09 -6.31 10.47
CA THR A 82 10.09 -5.32 10.09
C THR A 82 10.10 -5.23 8.57
N VAL A 83 8.95 -5.50 7.95
CA VAL A 83 8.83 -5.57 6.49
C VAL A 83 7.61 -4.81 6.01
N THR A 84 7.70 -4.24 4.81
CA THR A 84 6.56 -3.73 4.08
C THR A 84 6.26 -4.59 2.87
N ILE A 85 5.00 -4.91 2.63
CA ILE A 85 4.57 -5.84 1.57
C ILE A 85 3.31 -5.30 0.87
N PRO A 86 3.16 -5.46 -0.45
CA PRO A 86 1.88 -5.18 -1.09
C PRO A 86 0.76 -6.04 -0.49
N THR A 87 -0.36 -5.42 -0.11
CA THR A 87 -1.49 -6.11 0.55
C THR A 87 -1.97 -7.33 -0.24
N VAL A 88 -1.87 -7.28 -1.57
CA VAL A 88 -2.27 -8.37 -2.46
C VAL A 88 -1.41 -9.64 -2.30
N GLU A 89 -0.17 -9.50 -1.84
CA GLU A 89 0.78 -10.60 -1.63
C GLU A 89 0.75 -11.13 -0.18
N LEU A 90 0.20 -10.34 0.77
CA LEU A 90 0.18 -10.66 2.20
C LEU A 90 -0.40 -12.05 2.48
N ARG A 91 -1.57 -12.34 1.93
CA ARG A 91 -2.26 -13.63 2.15
C ARG A 91 -1.43 -14.83 1.64
N GLY A 92 -0.63 -14.64 0.60
CA GLY A 92 0.27 -15.67 0.08
C GLY A 92 1.41 -15.96 1.06
N ILE A 93 2.00 -14.92 1.64
CA ILE A 93 3.04 -15.05 2.66
C ILE A 93 2.49 -15.66 3.96
N GLU A 94 1.31 -15.22 4.43
CA GLU A 94 0.67 -15.79 5.62
C GLU A 94 0.45 -17.31 5.51
N GLN A 95 0.11 -17.80 4.31
CA GLN A 95 -0.08 -19.23 4.07
C GLN A 95 1.23 -20.02 4.00
N GLN A 96 2.32 -19.37 3.57
CA GLN A 96 3.62 -20.02 3.42
C GLN A 96 4.41 -20.01 4.72
N LEU A 97 4.26 -18.98 5.55
CA LEU A 97 5.03 -18.78 6.79
C LEU A 97 5.06 -20.00 7.72
N PRO A 98 3.93 -20.68 8.04
CA PRO A 98 3.99 -21.88 8.87
C PRO A 98 4.85 -23.00 8.25
N GLY A 99 4.81 -23.16 6.93
CA GLY A 99 5.63 -24.14 6.22
C GLY A 99 7.11 -23.76 6.20
N LEU A 100 7.42 -22.47 6.10
CA LEU A 100 8.79 -21.93 6.04
C LEU A 100 9.46 -21.84 7.42
N THR A 101 8.67 -21.73 8.49
CA THR A 101 9.13 -21.60 9.87
C THR A 101 8.98 -22.90 10.67
N ARG A 102 8.60 -24.01 10.02
CA ARG A 102 8.20 -25.27 10.68
C ARG A 102 7.08 -25.10 11.72
N GLY A 103 6.30 -24.02 11.62
CA GLY A 103 5.21 -23.68 12.53
C GLY A 103 5.63 -22.88 13.75
N GLU A 104 6.88 -22.45 13.85
CA GLU A 104 7.42 -21.69 14.99
C GLU A 104 7.35 -20.18 14.80
N GLY A 105 7.03 -19.70 13.59
CA GLY A 105 6.98 -18.27 13.31
C GLY A 105 5.68 -17.60 13.72
N GLY A 106 5.79 -16.44 14.37
CA GLY A 106 4.69 -15.54 14.71
C GLY A 106 4.70 -14.28 13.85
N TRP A 107 3.53 -13.67 13.62
CA TRP A 107 3.43 -12.36 12.96
C TRP A 107 2.46 -11.45 13.70
N SER A 108 2.73 -10.16 13.65
CA SER A 108 1.80 -9.10 14.08
C SER A 108 1.72 -8.00 13.03
N SER A 109 0.51 -7.48 12.82
CA SER A 109 0.20 -6.33 11.95
C SER A 109 -0.05 -5.07 12.78
#